data_AF-A0A261QGV4-F1
#
_entry.id   AF-A0A261QGV4-F1
#
_cell.length_a   1.000
_cell.length_b   1.000
_cell.length_c   1.000
_cell.angle_alpha   90.00
_cell.angle_beta   90.00
_cell.angle_gamma   90.00
#
_symmetry.space_group_name_H-M   'P 1'
#
loop_
_entity.id
_entity.type
_entity.pdbx_description
1 polymer ?
#
loop_
_entity_poly.entity_id
_entity_poly.type
_entity_poly.pdbx_seq_one_letter_code
_entity_poly.pdbx_strand_id
1 'polypeptide(L)'
;MIATILLGAGVIFWFTGKGSSVSDAQSEHKKVEQKDLTKEAVETLSKQANEILQLLASSGGSSEAEQKTNELIAQIDRYKMKDDAMGEYMKLLNSSLKAVDSYREENTDEKALGRVHPSYLSALAKVKEADPSLRLEEIDPYVWFYAAAANYEQGQRKDEQITISMVGDNSFGTYPEAPEHLQFDYVFEKNNGDNQYVYKNSLPWFNSDDYTVINAESAFTTETKAEEKMWRIKSHPKYAAFLPASGIEAANLANNHTMDYFEAGYRDTLKAFKEQNVAVFNEGMPHIEKIKNIETVFLGYDYRYRKSADSYLENIVRDVKKYKRKDNLVIVNMHWGIEYMETPAFYQTKFGHAALDAGADIIIGHHPHRLQSVEKYNGKYIIYSMGDYAFGADPTLKSRQTAIFRLTFAKEAGSVVMKGLRIVPTLENSDDSETENNYQPLPVFGEEAKEIVDELTRISTIIPNGVDEFDYFDPFLEKAE
;
A
#
# COMPACT_ATOMS: atom_id res chain seq x y z
N MET A 1 72.86 23.77 -8.56
CA MET A 1 73.15 23.92 -10.00
C MET A 1 71.99 23.31 -10.76
N ILE A 2 71.27 23.92 -11.70
CA ILE A 2 71.28 25.23 -12.35
C ILE A 2 69.81 25.49 -12.71
N ALA A 3 69.36 26.73 -12.52
CA ALA A 3 68.08 27.25 -12.98
C ALA A 3 68.17 27.65 -14.47
N THR A 4 67.05 27.65 -15.20
CA THR A 4 66.90 28.55 -16.34
C THR A 4 65.45 29.02 -16.47
N ILE A 5 65.30 30.33 -16.37
CA ILE A 5 64.14 31.19 -16.61
C ILE A 5 64.19 31.62 -18.08
N LEU A 6 63.04 31.81 -18.74
CA LEU A 6 62.93 32.80 -19.82
C LEU A 6 61.50 33.39 -19.88
N LEU A 7 61.47 34.72 -19.85
CA LEU A 7 60.33 35.63 -19.95
C LEU A 7 59.87 35.82 -21.40
N GLY A 8 58.59 36.17 -21.59
CA GLY A 8 58.07 36.76 -22.83
C GLY A 8 56.89 37.70 -22.54
N ALA A 9 57.05 38.97 -22.93
CA ALA A 9 56.22 40.11 -22.55
C ALA A 9 54.89 40.23 -23.32
N GLY A 10 53.85 40.69 -22.64
CA GLY A 10 52.56 41.09 -23.23
C GLY A 10 52.50 42.59 -23.50
N VAL A 11 52.22 42.96 -24.74
CA VAL A 11 52.06 44.34 -25.23
C VAL A 11 50.61 44.79 -25.03
N ILE A 12 50.42 46.00 -24.48
CA ILE A 12 49.14 46.68 -24.32
C ILE A 12 48.90 47.57 -25.56
N PHE A 13 47.73 47.45 -26.19
CA PHE A 13 47.18 48.47 -27.09
C PHE A 13 45.77 48.84 -26.66
N TRP A 14 45.54 50.15 -26.51
CA TRP A 14 44.25 50.79 -26.31
C TRP A 14 43.67 51.18 -27.66
N PHE A 15 42.37 50.92 -27.89
CA PHE A 15 41.55 51.71 -28.82
C PHE A 15 40.15 51.90 -28.25
N THR A 16 39.74 53.17 -28.24
CA THR A 16 38.48 53.74 -27.74
C THR A 16 37.34 53.58 -28.75
N GLY A 17 36.10 53.36 -28.29
CA GLY A 17 34.93 53.43 -29.16
C GLY A 17 33.57 53.38 -28.46
N LYS A 18 33.04 54.58 -28.15
CA LYS A 18 31.62 55.02 -28.06
C LYS A 18 30.56 54.15 -27.38
N GLY A 19 29.83 54.81 -26.49
CA GLY A 19 28.78 54.22 -25.66
C GLY A 19 27.46 53.89 -26.37
N SER A 20 26.77 52.96 -25.74
CA SER A 20 25.32 52.84 -25.72
C SER A 20 24.96 52.42 -24.30
N SER A 21 24.13 53.23 -23.64
CA SER A 21 23.63 53.05 -22.29
C SER A 21 22.97 51.69 -22.12
N VAL A 22 23.55 50.83 -21.27
CA VAL A 22 22.82 49.71 -20.68
C VAL A 22 22.06 50.31 -19.51
N SER A 23 20.74 50.46 -19.68
CA SER A 23 19.85 50.78 -18.59
C SER A 23 19.94 49.68 -17.54
N ASP A 24 20.17 50.08 -16.29
CA ASP A 24 19.95 49.24 -15.12
C ASP A 24 18.50 48.71 -15.13
N ALA A 25 18.31 47.51 -15.67
CA ALA A 25 17.10 46.74 -15.45
C ALA A 25 17.21 46.18 -14.03
N GLN A 26 16.87 47.02 -13.05
CA GLN A 26 16.45 46.54 -11.74
C GLN A 26 15.32 45.53 -11.97
N SER A 27 15.58 44.27 -11.67
CA SER A 27 14.51 43.29 -11.52
C SER A 27 13.68 43.73 -10.31
N GLU A 28 12.62 44.48 -10.55
CA GLU A 28 11.56 44.70 -9.57
C GLU A 28 11.00 43.32 -9.20
N HIS A 29 11.50 42.76 -8.09
CA HIS A 29 10.70 41.85 -7.29
C HIS A 29 9.45 42.62 -6.86
N LYS A 30 8.38 42.55 -7.66
CA LYS A 30 7.04 42.94 -7.21
C LYS A 30 6.79 42.18 -5.91
N LYS A 31 6.86 42.89 -4.78
CA LYS A 31 6.36 42.40 -3.50
C LYS A 31 4.92 41.95 -3.75
N VAL A 32 4.66 40.65 -3.69
CA VAL A 32 3.30 40.13 -3.68
C VAL A 32 2.64 40.73 -2.45
N GLU A 33 1.64 41.59 -2.66
CA GLU A 33 0.91 42.24 -1.58
C GLU A 33 0.17 41.16 -0.77
N GLN A 34 0.55 41.01 0.50
CA GLN A 34 -0.06 40.01 1.38
C GLN A 34 -1.48 40.46 1.76
N LYS A 35 -2.44 39.54 1.66
CA LYS A 35 -3.85 39.77 2.02
C LYS A 35 -4.05 39.63 3.52
N ASP A 36 -4.96 40.42 4.09
CA ASP A 36 -5.40 40.19 5.47
C ASP A 36 -6.17 38.87 5.58
N LEU A 37 -5.92 38.11 6.64
CA LEU A 37 -6.63 36.88 6.93
C LEU A 37 -8.03 37.20 7.48
N THR A 38 -9.06 36.71 6.77
CA THR A 38 -10.48 36.85 7.16
C THR A 38 -11.06 35.51 7.56
N LYS A 39 -12.17 35.54 8.31
CA LYS A 39 -12.92 34.34 8.71
C LYS A 39 -13.29 33.45 7.51
N GLU A 40 -13.88 34.06 6.48
CA GLU A 40 -14.28 33.37 5.24
C GLU A 40 -13.09 32.71 4.52
N ALA A 41 -11.92 33.37 4.53
CA ALA A 41 -10.71 32.79 3.96
C ALA A 41 -10.24 31.56 4.74
N VAL A 42 -10.26 31.60 6.09
CA VAL A 42 -9.90 30.47 6.94
C VAL A 42 -10.83 29.27 6.68
N GLU A 43 -12.15 29.49 6.66
CA GLU A 43 -13.15 28.44 6.39
C GLU A 43 -12.94 27.82 5.01
N THR A 44 -12.71 28.64 3.98
CA THR A 44 -12.48 28.18 2.61
C THR A 44 -11.19 27.36 2.48
N LEU A 45 -10.08 27.86 3.04
CA LEU A 45 -8.77 27.20 2.96
C LEU A 45 -8.75 25.90 3.78
N SER A 46 -9.41 25.88 4.93
CA SER A 46 -9.60 24.68 5.75
C SER A 46 -10.33 23.58 4.97
N LYS A 47 -11.42 23.94 4.29
CA LYS A 47 -12.17 23.02 3.44
C LYS A 47 -11.34 22.48 2.27
N GLN A 48 -10.63 23.36 1.57
CA GLN A 48 -9.73 22.97 0.47
C GLN A 48 -8.63 22.03 0.93
N ALA A 49 -8.07 22.24 2.12
CA ALA A 49 -7.07 21.34 2.68
C ALA A 49 -7.63 19.93 2.89
N ASN A 50 -8.83 19.80 3.45
CA ASN A 50 -9.50 18.51 3.61
C ASN A 50 -9.72 17.81 2.26
N GLU A 51 -10.28 18.53 1.28
CA GLU A 51 -10.54 18.01 -0.08
C GLU A 51 -9.25 17.54 -0.78
N ILE A 52 -8.14 18.28 -0.63
CA ILE A 52 -6.85 17.93 -1.23
C ILE A 52 -6.20 16.73 -0.53
N LEU A 53 -6.25 16.64 0.80
CA LEU A 53 -5.70 15.49 1.52
C LEU A 53 -6.46 14.20 1.17
N GLN A 54 -7.79 14.27 1.05
CA GLN A 54 -8.59 13.13 0.58
C GLN A 54 -8.23 12.74 -0.87
N LEU A 55 -7.98 13.73 -1.74
CA LEU A 55 -7.53 13.46 -3.11
C LEU A 55 -6.13 12.83 -3.14
N LEU A 56 -5.19 13.30 -2.32
CA LEU A 56 -3.87 12.68 -2.18
C LEU A 56 -4.00 11.20 -1.76
N ALA A 57 -4.76 10.94 -0.69
CA ALA A 57 -4.99 9.60 -0.18
C ALA A 57 -5.62 8.67 -1.23
N SER A 58 -6.76 9.07 -1.81
CA SER A 58 -7.51 8.24 -2.76
C SER A 58 -6.81 8.05 -4.10
N SER A 59 -5.97 9.00 -4.54
CA SER A 59 -5.24 8.90 -5.83
C SER A 59 -3.86 8.27 -5.71
N GLY A 60 -3.43 7.86 -4.51
CA GLY A 60 -2.07 7.38 -4.29
C GLY A 60 -1.02 8.46 -4.54
N GLY A 61 -1.34 9.74 -4.34
CA GLY A 61 -0.39 10.84 -4.51
C GLY A 61 -0.18 11.25 -5.97
N SER A 62 -1.24 11.24 -6.78
CA SER A 62 -1.14 11.65 -8.20
C SER A 62 -0.52 13.04 -8.39
N SER A 63 0.06 13.30 -9.57
CA SER A 63 0.62 14.62 -9.91
C SER A 63 -0.42 15.74 -9.89
N GLU A 64 -1.70 15.44 -10.14
CA GLU A 64 -2.78 16.43 -9.98
C GLU A 64 -2.97 16.82 -8.52
N ALA A 65 -2.99 15.83 -7.62
CA ALA A 65 -3.12 16.07 -6.18
C ALA A 65 -1.92 16.86 -5.64
N GLU A 66 -0.70 16.55 -6.10
CA GLU A 66 0.53 17.32 -5.81
C GLU A 66 0.40 18.77 -6.28
N GLN A 67 -0.03 19.00 -7.53
CA GLN A 67 -0.19 20.35 -8.05
C GLN A 67 -1.17 21.16 -7.20
N LYS A 68 -2.33 20.59 -6.85
CA LYS A 68 -3.33 21.25 -6.00
C LYS A 68 -2.79 21.54 -4.60
N THR A 69 -1.98 20.65 -4.05
CA THR A 69 -1.32 20.84 -2.74
C THR A 69 -0.38 22.04 -2.79
N ASN A 70 0.47 22.11 -3.81
CA ASN A 70 1.39 23.23 -4.04
C ASN A 70 0.66 24.56 -4.27
N GLU A 71 -0.44 24.54 -5.04
CA GLU A 71 -1.29 25.71 -5.26
C GLU A 71 -1.93 26.21 -3.95
N LEU A 72 -2.44 25.31 -3.11
CA LEU A 72 -3.01 25.65 -1.81
C LEU A 72 -1.96 26.23 -0.87
N ILE A 73 -0.79 25.60 -0.77
CA ILE A 73 0.34 26.11 0.02
C ILE A 73 0.71 27.55 -0.41
N ALA A 74 0.87 27.76 -1.72
CA ALA A 74 1.17 29.07 -2.29
C ALA A 74 0.02 30.07 -2.12
N GLN A 75 -1.23 29.62 -2.00
CA GLN A 75 -2.38 30.46 -1.68
C GLN A 75 -2.35 30.90 -0.21
N ILE A 76 -2.07 29.99 0.72
CA ILE A 76 -1.99 30.30 2.16
C ILE A 76 -0.83 31.26 2.44
N ASP A 77 0.33 31.09 1.79
CA ASP A 77 1.51 31.95 1.94
C ASP A 77 1.28 33.42 1.49
N ARG A 78 0.19 33.70 0.76
CA ARG A 78 -0.20 35.07 0.39
C ARG A 78 -0.95 35.81 1.49
N TYR A 79 -1.36 35.14 2.56
CA TYR A 79 -2.05 35.77 3.68
C TYR A 79 -1.05 36.21 4.76
N LYS A 80 -1.30 37.39 5.33
CA LYS A 80 -0.57 37.88 6.50
C LYS A 80 -1.09 37.17 7.75
N MET A 81 -0.28 36.27 8.31
CA MET A 81 -0.59 35.60 9.57
C MET A 81 -0.41 36.57 10.74
N LYS A 82 -1.50 36.86 11.44
CA LYS A 82 -1.49 37.66 12.67
C LYS A 82 -1.11 36.78 13.86
N ASP A 83 -0.66 37.41 14.94
CA ASP A 83 -0.42 36.74 16.22
C ASP A 83 -1.76 36.61 16.98
N ASP A 84 -2.67 35.85 16.39
CA ASP A 84 -3.99 35.51 16.92
C ASP A 84 -4.34 34.05 16.61
N ALA A 85 -5.45 33.54 17.16
CA ALA A 85 -5.81 32.13 17.03
C ALA A 85 -6.05 31.68 15.57
N MET A 86 -6.58 32.56 14.72
CA MET A 86 -6.78 32.25 13.29
C MET A 86 -5.43 32.18 12.54
N GLY A 87 -4.53 33.13 12.82
CA GLY A 87 -3.20 33.15 12.25
C GLY A 87 -2.35 31.96 12.70
N GLU A 88 -2.42 31.57 13.98
CA GLU A 88 -1.75 30.38 14.52
C GLU A 88 -2.28 29.11 13.84
N TYR A 89 -3.61 28.94 13.75
CA TYR A 89 -4.24 27.81 13.06
C TYR A 89 -3.80 27.70 11.60
N MET A 90 -3.91 28.80 10.83
CA MET A 90 -3.55 28.78 9.41
C MET A 90 -2.05 28.55 9.18
N LYS A 91 -1.19 29.09 10.05
CA LYS A 91 0.25 28.82 9.99
C LYS A 91 0.53 27.33 10.18
N LEU A 92 -0.10 26.69 11.16
CA LEU A 92 0.14 25.28 11.46
C LEU A 92 -0.53 24.34 10.45
N LEU A 93 -1.70 24.69 9.92
CA LEU A 93 -2.30 23.97 8.79
C LEU A 93 -1.34 23.95 7.59
N ASN A 94 -0.78 25.12 7.23
CA ASN A 94 0.17 25.23 6.13
C ASN A 94 1.48 24.47 6.40
N SER A 95 1.99 24.48 7.64
CA SER A 95 3.15 23.67 8.02
C SER A 95 2.88 22.17 7.90
N SER A 96 1.69 21.70 8.29
CA SER A 96 1.28 20.30 8.12
C SER A 96 1.16 19.91 6.65
N LEU A 97 0.59 20.78 5.81
CA LEU A 97 0.52 20.57 4.35
C LEU A 97 1.93 20.50 3.73
N LYS A 98 2.84 21.40 4.11
CA LYS A 98 4.24 21.38 3.68
C LYS A 98 4.97 20.10 4.13
N ALA A 99 4.67 19.59 5.33
CA ALA A 99 5.22 18.33 5.80
C ALA A 99 4.71 17.15 4.96
N VAL A 100 3.41 17.10 4.64
CA VAL A 100 2.83 16.08 3.74
C VAL A 100 3.44 16.15 2.34
N ASP A 101 3.61 17.36 1.79
CA ASP A 101 4.22 17.57 0.47
C ASP A 101 5.69 17.13 0.43
N SER A 102 6.45 17.37 1.51
CA SER A 102 7.87 17.01 1.60
C SER A 102 8.15 15.51 1.45
N TYR A 103 7.17 14.64 1.73
CA TYR A 103 7.34 13.19 1.60
C TYR A 103 7.55 12.72 0.15
N ARG A 104 7.30 13.57 -0.85
CA ARG A 104 7.61 13.26 -2.26
C ARG A 104 9.11 13.28 -2.56
N GLU A 105 9.92 13.83 -1.66
CA GLU A 105 11.37 13.86 -1.80
C GLU A 105 11.98 12.54 -1.29
N GLU A 106 12.92 11.97 -2.06
CA GLU A 106 13.56 10.67 -1.74
C GLU A 106 14.18 10.61 -0.34
N ASN A 107 14.80 11.71 0.12
CA ASN A 107 15.46 11.80 1.43
C ASN A 107 14.62 12.61 2.43
N THR A 108 13.29 12.46 2.37
CA THR A 108 12.37 13.11 3.29
C THR A 108 12.63 12.70 4.74
N ASP A 109 12.34 13.62 5.65
CA ASP A 109 12.25 13.29 7.06
C ASP A 109 10.88 12.67 7.35
N GLU A 110 10.86 11.36 7.55
CA GLU A 110 9.63 10.58 7.80
C GLU A 110 8.79 11.08 8.98
N LYS A 111 9.37 11.86 9.91
CA LYS A 111 8.68 12.40 11.09
C LYS A 111 8.27 13.86 10.94
N ALA A 112 8.40 14.44 9.74
CA ALA A 112 8.07 15.83 9.48
C ALA A 112 6.64 16.18 9.93
N LEU A 113 5.65 15.36 9.59
CA LEU A 113 4.26 15.56 9.97
C LEU A 113 4.03 15.34 11.47
N GLY A 114 4.57 14.28 12.06
CA GLY A 114 4.42 14.00 13.49
C GLY A 114 4.94 15.10 14.41
N ARG A 115 5.95 15.87 13.98
CA ARG A 115 6.47 17.01 14.76
C ARG A 115 5.57 18.24 14.71
N VAL A 116 4.81 18.44 13.64
CA VAL A 116 3.96 19.65 13.48
C VAL A 116 2.49 19.39 13.80
N HIS A 117 2.01 18.17 13.60
CA HIS A 117 0.60 17.81 13.71
C HIS A 117 0.02 18.00 15.13
N PRO A 118 0.72 17.66 16.24
CA PRO A 118 0.21 17.94 17.59
C PRO A 118 -0.03 19.43 17.84
N SER A 119 0.85 20.29 17.32
CA SER A 119 0.69 21.74 17.42
C SER A 119 -0.50 22.22 16.60
N TYR A 120 -0.70 21.68 15.39
CA TYR A 120 -1.88 21.95 14.57
C TYR A 120 -3.19 21.62 15.30
N LEU A 121 -3.29 20.45 15.95
CA LEU A 121 -4.47 20.06 16.73
C LEU A 121 -4.72 21.04 17.89
N SER A 122 -3.66 21.44 18.60
CA SER A 122 -3.77 22.46 19.66
C SER A 122 -4.30 23.79 19.11
N ALA A 123 -3.82 24.24 17.96
CA ALA A 123 -4.28 25.48 17.34
C ALA A 123 -5.73 25.39 16.83
N LEU A 124 -6.15 24.24 16.28
CA LEU A 124 -7.53 23.97 15.89
C LEU A 124 -8.49 24.07 17.09
N ALA A 125 -8.11 23.53 18.25
CA ALA A 125 -8.91 23.65 19.47
C ALA A 125 -9.00 25.11 19.95
N LYS A 126 -7.87 25.82 20.01
CA LYS A 126 -7.82 27.24 20.42
C LYS A 126 -8.68 28.15 19.54
N VAL A 127 -8.62 27.98 18.21
CA VAL A 127 -9.38 28.84 17.29
C VAL A 127 -10.89 28.59 17.39
N LYS A 128 -11.32 27.35 17.64
CA LYS A 128 -12.73 27.01 17.91
C LYS A 128 -13.24 27.59 19.22
N GLU A 129 -12.41 27.61 20.25
CA GLU A 129 -12.74 28.25 21.52
C GLU A 129 -12.84 29.78 21.36
N ALA A 130 -11.89 30.38 20.64
CA ALA A 130 -11.82 31.82 20.42
C ALA A 130 -12.96 32.36 19.54
N ASP A 131 -13.38 31.62 18.52
CA ASP A 131 -14.54 31.95 17.67
C ASP A 131 -15.35 30.69 17.33
N PRO A 132 -16.34 30.33 18.17
CA PRO A 132 -17.22 29.18 17.94
C PRO A 132 -18.09 29.29 16.69
N SER A 133 -18.14 30.46 16.05
CA SER A 133 -18.91 30.66 14.82
C SER A 133 -18.15 30.24 13.57
N LEU A 134 -16.83 29.99 13.67
CA LEU A 134 -15.99 29.46 12.58
C LEU A 134 -16.41 28.04 12.20
N ARG A 135 -16.62 27.82 10.90
CA ARG A 135 -16.93 26.51 10.32
C ARG A 135 -15.64 25.90 9.77
N LEU A 136 -14.91 25.19 10.62
CA LEU A 136 -13.68 24.50 10.26
C LEU A 136 -13.91 23.00 10.09
N GLU A 137 -13.24 22.41 9.11
CA GLU A 137 -13.19 20.96 8.95
C GLU A 137 -12.30 20.36 10.05
N GLU A 138 -12.83 19.35 10.75
CA GLU A 138 -12.02 18.44 11.55
C GLU A 138 -11.52 17.35 10.62
N ILE A 139 -10.30 17.53 10.12
CA ILE A 139 -9.70 16.56 9.22
C ILE A 139 -9.30 15.34 10.05
N ASP A 140 -9.87 14.19 9.70
CA ASP A 140 -9.63 12.91 10.35
C ASP A 140 -8.12 12.57 10.34
N PRO A 141 -7.54 12.08 11.46
CA PRO A 141 -6.15 11.63 11.51
C PRO A 141 -5.76 10.63 10.42
N TYR A 142 -6.67 9.74 10.02
CA TYR A 142 -6.44 8.80 8.91
C TYR A 142 -6.31 9.52 7.57
N VAL A 143 -7.05 10.62 7.34
CA VAL A 143 -6.89 11.42 6.10
C VAL A 143 -5.50 12.04 6.05
N TRP A 144 -4.97 12.52 7.18
CA TRP A 144 -3.58 13.00 7.27
C TRP A 144 -2.57 11.87 7.04
N PHE A 145 -2.75 10.73 7.70
CA PHE A 145 -1.89 9.57 7.56
C PHE A 145 -1.84 9.06 6.12
N TYR A 146 -2.99 8.87 5.48
CA TYR A 146 -3.10 8.35 4.13
C TYR A 146 -2.58 9.32 3.08
N ALA A 147 -2.77 10.63 3.24
CA ALA A 147 -2.16 11.62 2.36
C ALA A 147 -0.61 11.61 2.49
N ALA A 148 -0.10 11.49 3.73
CA ALA A 148 1.33 11.37 3.99
C ALA A 148 1.91 10.09 3.38
N ALA A 149 1.25 8.95 3.60
CA ALA A 149 1.65 7.66 3.03
C ALA A 149 1.65 7.73 1.50
N ALA A 150 0.58 8.22 0.88
CA ALA A 150 0.49 8.37 -0.57
C ALA A 150 1.68 9.15 -1.16
N ASN A 151 2.05 10.29 -0.57
CA ASN A 151 3.20 11.07 -1.03
C ASN A 151 4.54 10.38 -0.72
N TYR A 152 4.69 9.79 0.46
CA TYR A 152 5.89 9.02 0.80
C TYR A 152 6.13 7.92 -0.21
N GLU A 153 5.07 7.19 -0.59
CA GLU A 153 5.19 6.12 -1.57
C GLU A 153 5.57 6.60 -2.95
N GLN A 154 5.10 7.77 -3.39
CA GLN A 154 5.59 8.38 -4.63
C GLN A 154 7.06 8.79 -4.53
N GLY A 155 7.50 9.34 -3.39
CA GLY A 155 8.90 9.71 -3.16
C GLY A 155 9.87 8.53 -3.15
N GLN A 156 9.39 7.32 -2.82
CA GLN A 156 10.17 6.09 -2.88
C GLN A 156 10.25 5.47 -4.30
N ARG A 157 9.46 5.95 -5.27
CA ARG A 157 9.44 5.34 -6.61
C ARG A 157 10.73 5.62 -7.37
N LYS A 158 11.14 4.61 -8.12
CA LYS A 158 12.27 4.64 -9.04
C LYS A 158 11.83 4.08 -10.38
N ASP A 159 12.14 4.77 -11.47
CA ASP A 159 11.68 4.41 -12.82
C ASP A 159 12.16 3.01 -13.25
N GLU A 160 13.35 2.61 -12.80
CA GLU A 160 13.95 1.30 -13.10
C GLU A 160 13.39 0.14 -12.24
N GLN A 161 12.55 0.46 -11.25
CA GLN A 161 11.99 -0.49 -10.30
C GLN A 161 10.49 -0.71 -10.55
N ILE A 162 10.03 -1.89 -10.14
CA ILE A 162 8.60 -2.21 -9.99
C ILE A 162 8.28 -2.36 -8.51
N THR A 163 7.09 -1.93 -8.10
CA THR A 163 6.51 -2.23 -6.78
C THR A 163 5.27 -3.08 -6.96
N ILE A 164 5.21 -4.22 -6.28
CA ILE A 164 4.05 -5.12 -6.26
C ILE A 164 3.49 -5.15 -4.83
N SER A 165 2.20 -4.87 -4.68
CA SER A 165 1.49 -5.03 -3.40
C SER A 165 0.84 -6.41 -3.33
N MET A 166 1.16 -7.16 -2.28
CA MET A 166 0.52 -8.43 -1.96
C MET A 166 -0.29 -8.24 -0.67
N VAL A 167 -1.51 -8.78 -0.62
CA VAL A 167 -2.34 -8.80 0.58
C VAL A 167 -2.82 -10.20 0.90
N GLY A 168 -3.31 -10.37 2.12
CA GLY A 168 -3.84 -11.61 2.66
C GLY A 168 -5.09 -12.17 1.97
N ASP A 169 -5.82 -13.00 2.71
CA ASP A 169 -6.96 -13.74 2.19
C ASP A 169 -8.17 -12.83 2.06
N ASN A 170 -8.84 -12.89 0.91
CA ASN A 170 -10.01 -12.07 0.61
C ASN A 170 -11.21 -12.96 0.33
N SER A 171 -12.29 -12.75 1.06
CA SER A 171 -13.57 -13.41 0.88
C SER A 171 -14.68 -12.36 0.90
N PHE A 172 -15.21 -12.05 -0.28
CA PHE A 172 -16.24 -11.02 -0.48
C PHE A 172 -17.65 -11.60 -0.36
N GLY A 173 -17.80 -12.56 0.55
CA GLY A 173 -18.91 -13.49 0.59
C GLY A 173 -18.83 -14.34 1.85
N THR A 174 -19.89 -15.10 2.08
CA THR A 174 -19.97 -16.02 3.22
C THR A 174 -20.68 -17.29 2.77
N TYR A 175 -20.89 -18.24 3.68
CA TYR A 175 -21.65 -19.45 3.40
C TYR A 175 -23.16 -19.14 3.31
N PRO A 176 -23.93 -19.84 2.46
CA PRO A 176 -25.33 -19.48 2.18
C PRO A 176 -26.25 -19.39 3.41
N GLU A 177 -25.94 -20.15 4.47
CA GLU A 177 -26.70 -20.20 5.71
C GLU A 177 -26.19 -19.22 6.77
N ALA A 178 -25.24 -18.34 6.45
CA ALA A 178 -24.78 -17.31 7.36
C ALA A 178 -25.91 -16.33 7.70
N PRO A 179 -25.98 -15.85 8.96
CA PRO A 179 -26.88 -14.76 9.33
C PRO A 179 -26.79 -13.58 8.37
N GLU A 180 -27.93 -12.98 8.02
CA GLU A 180 -28.03 -11.91 7.01
C GLU A 180 -27.06 -10.74 7.28
N HIS A 181 -26.93 -10.32 8.54
CA HIS A 181 -26.04 -9.23 8.94
C HIS A 181 -24.55 -9.48 8.68
N LEU A 182 -24.13 -10.73 8.45
CA LEU A 182 -22.75 -11.10 8.11
C LEU A 182 -22.54 -11.27 6.58
N GLN A 183 -23.63 -11.31 5.81
CA GLN A 183 -23.53 -11.47 4.37
C GLN A 183 -22.99 -10.20 3.72
N PHE A 184 -22.01 -10.36 2.84
CA PHE A 184 -21.37 -9.23 2.14
C PHE A 184 -22.39 -8.29 1.50
N ASP A 185 -23.40 -8.81 0.78
CA ASP A 185 -24.46 -8.02 0.16
C ASP A 185 -25.16 -7.09 1.15
N TYR A 186 -25.52 -7.61 2.32
CA TYR A 186 -26.17 -6.82 3.36
C TYR A 186 -25.24 -5.75 3.93
N VAL A 187 -23.99 -6.12 4.26
CA VAL A 187 -23.01 -5.19 4.81
C VAL A 187 -22.69 -4.08 3.80
N PHE A 188 -22.51 -4.44 2.53
CA PHE A 188 -22.27 -3.51 1.44
C PHE A 188 -23.44 -2.54 1.26
N GLU A 189 -24.68 -3.03 1.18
CA GLU A 189 -25.87 -2.18 0.99
C GLU A 189 -26.15 -1.31 2.22
N LYS A 190 -26.05 -1.85 3.45
CA LYS A 190 -26.23 -1.11 4.71
C LYS A 190 -25.30 0.09 4.81
N ASN A 191 -24.08 -0.04 4.30
CA ASN A 191 -23.07 1.01 4.35
C ASN A 191 -23.02 1.90 3.09
N ASN A 192 -24.02 1.82 2.20
CA ASN A 192 -24.06 2.54 0.92
C ASN A 192 -22.80 2.30 0.07
N GLY A 193 -22.33 1.05 0.01
CA GLY A 193 -21.11 0.67 -0.68
C GLY A 193 -21.13 1.04 -2.16
N ASP A 194 -20.00 1.58 -2.63
CA ASP A 194 -19.68 1.76 -4.03
C ASP A 194 -18.55 0.79 -4.44
N ASN A 195 -18.04 0.94 -5.67
CA ASN A 195 -16.96 0.08 -6.18
C ASN A 195 -15.61 0.33 -5.49
N GLN A 196 -15.47 1.29 -4.58
CA GLN A 196 -14.27 1.48 -3.77
C GLN A 196 -14.48 1.06 -2.32
N TYR A 197 -15.71 0.73 -1.92
CA TYR A 197 -16.09 0.42 -0.54
C TYR A 197 -15.07 -0.49 0.17
N VAL A 198 -14.72 -1.63 -0.43
CA VAL A 198 -13.90 -2.66 0.22
C VAL A 198 -12.49 -2.16 0.52
N TYR A 199 -11.86 -1.48 -0.43
CA TYR A 199 -10.43 -1.13 -0.37
C TYR A 199 -10.19 0.38 -0.28
N LYS A 200 -11.20 1.18 0.08
CA LYS A 200 -11.10 2.65 0.14
C LYS A 200 -9.90 3.14 0.95
N ASN A 201 -9.56 2.42 2.02
CA ASN A 201 -8.46 2.75 2.92
C ASN A 201 -7.11 2.28 2.40
N SER A 202 -7.09 1.33 1.46
CA SER A 202 -5.89 0.76 0.83
C SER A 202 -5.44 1.53 -0.41
N LEU A 203 -6.29 2.42 -0.94
CA LEU A 203 -6.01 3.24 -2.13
C LEU A 203 -4.68 4.02 -2.10
N PRO A 204 -4.19 4.54 -0.95
CA PRO A 204 -2.87 5.20 -0.92
C PRO A 204 -1.73 4.31 -1.43
N TRP A 205 -1.82 3.00 -1.20
CA TRP A 205 -0.78 2.03 -1.57
C TRP A 205 -1.05 1.36 -2.91
N PHE A 206 -2.31 0.99 -3.18
CA PHE A 206 -2.69 0.35 -4.45
C PHE A 206 -2.57 1.32 -5.63
N ASN A 207 -2.92 2.60 -5.47
CA ASN A 207 -2.74 3.59 -6.54
C ASN A 207 -1.31 4.13 -6.65
N SER A 208 -0.40 3.75 -5.75
CA SER A 208 1.02 4.16 -5.79
C SER A 208 1.98 3.02 -6.15
N ASP A 209 1.49 1.80 -6.38
CA ASP A 209 2.29 0.69 -6.86
C ASP A 209 2.26 0.55 -8.40
N ASP A 210 2.78 -0.57 -8.90
CA ASP A 210 2.70 -0.93 -10.32
C ASP A 210 1.80 -2.17 -10.56
N TYR A 211 1.38 -2.86 -9.50
CA TYR A 211 0.60 -4.09 -9.55
C TYR A 211 0.17 -4.53 -8.15
N THR A 212 -1.13 -4.78 -7.93
CA THR A 212 -1.68 -5.38 -6.73
C THR A 212 -2.22 -6.78 -7.01
N VAL A 213 -1.90 -7.71 -6.11
CA VAL A 213 -2.36 -9.09 -6.18
C VAL A 213 -3.03 -9.52 -4.87
N ILE A 214 -4.20 -10.13 -5.01
CA ILE A 214 -4.97 -10.69 -3.90
C ILE A 214 -4.99 -12.22 -3.95
N ASN A 215 -5.32 -12.86 -2.83
CA ASN A 215 -5.83 -14.22 -2.84
C ASN A 215 -7.35 -14.19 -2.68
N ALA A 216 -8.08 -14.66 -3.69
CA ALA A 216 -9.55 -14.61 -3.73
C ALA A 216 -10.14 -15.97 -3.33
N GLU A 217 -10.59 -16.06 -2.08
CA GLU A 217 -11.16 -17.25 -1.43
C GLU A 217 -12.69 -17.28 -1.48
N SER A 218 -13.27 -16.76 -2.56
CA SER A 218 -14.71 -16.88 -2.80
C SER A 218 -15.02 -17.28 -4.23
N ALA A 219 -16.03 -18.14 -4.39
CA ALA A 219 -16.61 -18.39 -5.70
C ALA A 219 -17.53 -17.23 -6.08
N PHE A 220 -17.27 -16.58 -7.21
CA PHE A 220 -18.12 -15.54 -7.76
C PHE A 220 -19.16 -16.18 -8.66
N THR A 221 -20.30 -16.57 -8.10
CA THR A 221 -21.32 -17.36 -8.79
C THR A 221 -22.72 -17.15 -8.21
N THR A 222 -23.75 -17.45 -9.00
CA THR A 222 -25.14 -17.57 -8.53
C THR A 222 -25.60 -19.02 -8.38
N GLU A 223 -24.69 -19.99 -8.59
CA GLU A 223 -24.99 -21.40 -8.43
C GLU A 223 -25.48 -21.74 -7.01
N THR A 224 -26.34 -22.75 -6.95
CA THR A 224 -26.94 -23.24 -5.69
C THR A 224 -26.41 -24.62 -5.31
N LYS A 225 -25.92 -25.39 -6.29
CA LYS A 225 -25.29 -26.68 -6.04
C LYS A 225 -23.86 -26.46 -5.55
N ALA A 226 -23.57 -26.93 -4.34
CA ALA A 226 -22.30 -26.75 -3.67
C ALA A 226 -21.75 -28.07 -3.12
N GLU A 227 -20.45 -28.09 -2.78
CA GLU A 227 -19.82 -29.17 -2.04
C GLU A 227 -20.46 -29.38 -0.65
N GLU A 228 -20.44 -30.62 -0.14
CA GLU A 228 -20.83 -30.90 1.25
C GLU A 228 -19.72 -30.50 2.23
N LYS A 229 -19.64 -29.20 2.54
CA LYS A 229 -18.80 -28.65 3.61
C LYS A 229 -19.48 -27.45 4.27
N MET A 230 -19.04 -27.07 5.47
CA MET A 230 -19.62 -25.93 6.19
C MET A 230 -19.41 -24.61 5.44
N TRP A 231 -18.15 -24.29 5.14
CA TRP A 231 -17.74 -23.04 4.51
C TRP A 231 -17.75 -23.18 2.99
N ARG A 232 -18.91 -22.91 2.37
CA ARG A 232 -19.07 -22.81 0.91
C ARG A 232 -19.14 -21.32 0.55
N ILE A 233 -18.00 -20.68 0.35
CA ILE A 233 -17.94 -19.23 0.29
C ILE A 233 -18.42 -18.75 -1.08
N LYS A 234 -19.45 -17.90 -1.07
CA LYS A 234 -20.06 -17.37 -2.30
C LYS A 234 -20.14 -15.86 -2.28
N SER A 235 -19.69 -15.26 -3.38
CA SER A 235 -19.86 -13.86 -3.71
C SER A 235 -20.76 -13.74 -4.95
N HIS A 236 -21.65 -12.75 -4.97
CA HIS A 236 -22.39 -12.48 -6.21
C HIS A 236 -21.41 -11.94 -7.27
N PRO A 237 -21.45 -12.43 -8.53
CA PRO A 237 -20.56 -11.95 -9.60
C PRO A 237 -20.53 -10.43 -9.84
N LYS A 238 -21.60 -9.71 -9.47
CA LYS A 238 -21.73 -8.26 -9.67
C LYS A 238 -20.69 -7.48 -8.88
N TYR A 239 -20.24 -8.02 -7.74
CA TYR A 239 -19.29 -7.34 -6.88
C TYR A 239 -17.84 -7.46 -7.37
N ALA A 240 -17.54 -8.27 -8.39
CA ALA A 240 -16.20 -8.27 -8.98
C ALA A 240 -15.78 -6.87 -9.48
N ALA A 241 -16.73 -5.96 -9.74
CA ALA A 241 -16.48 -4.59 -10.19
C ALA A 241 -15.70 -3.71 -9.19
N PHE A 242 -15.69 -4.02 -7.89
CA PHE A 242 -14.86 -3.25 -6.95
C PHE A 242 -13.35 -3.55 -7.11
N LEU A 243 -12.99 -4.70 -7.68
CA LEU A 243 -11.60 -5.13 -7.82
C LEU A 243 -10.79 -4.13 -8.67
N PRO A 244 -11.11 -3.89 -9.97
CA PRO A 244 -10.34 -2.94 -10.76
C PRO A 244 -10.55 -1.50 -10.30
N ALA A 245 -11.71 -1.15 -9.73
CA ALA A 245 -11.98 0.19 -9.21
C ALA A 245 -11.11 0.57 -8.00
N SER A 246 -10.51 -0.44 -7.36
CA SER A 246 -9.60 -0.28 -6.24
C SER A 246 -8.13 -0.56 -6.58
N GLY A 247 -7.79 -0.75 -7.87
CA GLY A 247 -6.43 -1.05 -8.30
C GLY A 247 -6.01 -2.51 -8.08
N ILE A 248 -6.93 -3.47 -8.15
CA ILE A 248 -6.58 -4.90 -8.14
C ILE A 248 -6.41 -5.42 -9.56
N GLU A 249 -5.20 -5.87 -9.92
CA GLU A 249 -4.90 -6.37 -11.28
C GLU A 249 -4.90 -7.89 -11.39
N ALA A 250 -4.60 -8.63 -10.31
CA ALA A 250 -4.60 -10.08 -10.36
C ALA A 250 -5.10 -10.75 -9.07
N ALA A 251 -5.60 -11.98 -9.21
CA ALA A 251 -6.00 -12.82 -8.09
C ALA A 251 -5.46 -14.25 -8.19
N ASN A 252 -4.91 -14.74 -7.08
CA ASN A 252 -4.71 -16.17 -6.86
C ASN A 252 -6.07 -16.84 -6.63
N LEU A 253 -6.37 -17.85 -7.42
CA LEU A 253 -7.52 -18.74 -7.24
C LEU A 253 -7.07 -20.15 -6.80
N ALA A 254 -5.79 -20.40 -6.54
CA ALA A 254 -5.34 -21.69 -6.02
C ALA A 254 -5.55 -21.76 -4.51
N ASN A 255 -6.78 -22.05 -4.10
CA ASN A 255 -7.16 -22.19 -2.70
C ASN A 255 -8.25 -23.25 -2.52
N ASN A 256 -8.65 -23.42 -1.27
CA ASN A 256 -9.63 -24.40 -0.82
C ASN A 256 -11.09 -24.06 -1.17
N HIS A 257 -11.36 -22.83 -1.60
CA HIS A 257 -12.70 -22.30 -1.83
C HIS A 257 -13.08 -22.18 -3.31
N THR A 258 -12.11 -22.35 -4.20
CA THR A 258 -12.26 -22.26 -5.66
C THR A 258 -13.33 -23.18 -6.24
N MET A 259 -13.48 -24.36 -5.65
CA MET A 259 -14.36 -25.44 -6.14
C MET A 259 -15.63 -25.62 -5.30
N ASP A 260 -15.96 -24.67 -4.43
CA ASP A 260 -17.11 -24.76 -3.50
C ASP A 260 -18.44 -24.99 -4.22
N TYR A 261 -18.54 -24.49 -5.44
CA TYR A 261 -19.70 -24.60 -6.33
C TYR A 261 -19.37 -25.41 -7.60
N PHE A 262 -18.41 -26.32 -7.46
CA PHE A 262 -17.90 -27.19 -8.51
C PHE A 262 -17.43 -26.41 -9.75
N GLU A 263 -17.33 -27.12 -10.87
CA GLU A 263 -16.90 -26.58 -12.16
C GLU A 263 -17.77 -25.41 -12.65
N ALA A 264 -19.06 -25.38 -12.31
CA ALA A 264 -19.95 -24.29 -12.70
C ALA A 264 -19.56 -22.99 -11.99
N GLY A 265 -19.41 -23.02 -10.66
CA GLY A 265 -18.96 -21.86 -9.90
C GLY A 265 -17.55 -21.41 -10.24
N TYR A 266 -16.64 -22.35 -10.54
CA TYR A 266 -15.30 -22.01 -11.02
C TYR A 266 -15.34 -21.25 -12.35
N ARG A 267 -16.13 -21.71 -13.33
CA ARG A 267 -16.29 -21.02 -14.63
C ARG A 267 -16.94 -19.65 -14.49
N ASP A 268 -17.94 -19.53 -13.62
CA ASP A 268 -18.56 -18.23 -13.32
C ASP A 268 -17.55 -17.27 -12.71
N THR A 269 -16.69 -17.76 -11.81
CA THR A 269 -15.61 -16.97 -11.21
C THR A 269 -14.63 -16.48 -12.27
N LEU A 270 -14.14 -17.38 -13.14
CA LEU A 270 -13.27 -16.99 -14.26
C LEU A 270 -13.92 -15.95 -15.17
N LYS A 271 -15.23 -16.09 -15.44
CA LYS A 271 -16.00 -15.15 -16.26
C LYS A 271 -16.13 -13.79 -15.58
N ALA A 272 -16.45 -13.75 -14.28
CA ALA A 272 -16.60 -12.52 -13.51
C ALA A 272 -15.30 -11.71 -13.50
N PHE A 273 -14.16 -12.34 -13.21
CA PHE A 273 -12.85 -11.66 -13.20
C PHE A 273 -12.45 -11.18 -14.60
N LYS A 274 -12.67 -12.01 -15.62
CA LYS A 274 -12.39 -11.64 -17.01
C LYS A 274 -13.22 -10.45 -17.48
N GLU A 275 -14.49 -10.36 -17.11
CA GLU A 275 -15.36 -9.22 -17.45
C GLU A 275 -14.90 -7.91 -16.81
N GLN A 276 -14.16 -7.98 -15.71
CA GLN A 276 -13.58 -6.84 -15.00
C GLN A 276 -12.11 -6.57 -15.36
N ASN A 277 -11.54 -7.33 -16.31
CA ASN A 277 -10.12 -7.28 -16.68
C ASN A 277 -9.15 -7.56 -15.51
N VAL A 278 -9.57 -8.38 -14.54
CA VAL A 278 -8.69 -8.85 -13.47
C VAL A 278 -8.10 -10.19 -13.89
N ALA A 279 -6.77 -10.27 -13.91
CA ALA A 279 -6.07 -11.51 -14.23
C ALA A 279 -6.25 -12.54 -13.11
N VAL A 280 -6.19 -13.82 -13.46
CA VAL A 280 -6.31 -14.91 -12.50
C VAL A 280 -5.25 -15.95 -12.76
N PHE A 281 -4.75 -16.55 -11.69
CA PHE A 281 -3.87 -17.72 -11.77
C PHE A 281 -4.31 -18.80 -10.79
N ASN A 282 -3.99 -20.04 -11.12
CA ASN A 282 -4.34 -21.22 -10.34
C ASN A 282 -3.30 -22.33 -10.59
N GLU A 283 -3.43 -23.47 -9.91
CA GLU A 283 -2.64 -24.67 -10.18
C GLU A 283 -2.77 -25.08 -11.65
N GLY A 284 -1.63 -25.19 -12.36
CA GLY A 284 -1.59 -25.49 -13.79
C GLY A 284 -2.00 -24.33 -14.73
N MET A 285 -2.39 -23.18 -14.18
CA MET A 285 -2.80 -21.98 -14.92
C MET A 285 -2.00 -20.76 -14.41
N PRO A 286 -0.73 -20.60 -14.80
CA PRO A 286 0.08 -19.46 -14.38
C PRO A 286 -0.42 -18.16 -15.01
N HIS A 287 -0.17 -17.04 -14.34
CA HIS A 287 -0.31 -15.71 -14.93
C HIS A 287 1.07 -15.15 -15.24
N ILE A 288 1.27 -14.65 -16.46
CA ILE A 288 2.54 -14.09 -16.92
C ILE A 288 2.25 -12.69 -17.45
N GLU A 289 2.79 -11.68 -16.78
CA GLU A 289 2.54 -10.28 -17.08
C GLU A 289 3.85 -9.51 -17.21
N LYS A 290 3.87 -8.48 -18.06
CA LYS A 290 5.02 -7.59 -18.14
C LYS A 290 4.73 -6.32 -17.35
N ILE A 291 5.10 -6.33 -16.08
CA ILE A 291 4.98 -5.18 -15.19
C ILE A 291 6.17 -4.25 -15.47
N LYS A 292 5.91 -3.09 -16.09
CA LYS A 292 6.93 -2.18 -16.65
C LYS A 292 7.98 -2.92 -17.52
N ASN A 293 9.21 -3.05 -17.02
CA ASN A 293 10.36 -3.63 -17.71
C ASN A 293 10.65 -5.08 -17.28
N ILE A 294 9.88 -5.67 -16.35
CA ILE A 294 10.10 -7.01 -15.81
C ILE A 294 8.94 -7.93 -16.23
N GLU A 295 9.27 -9.07 -16.82
CA GLU A 295 8.28 -10.15 -16.97
C GLU A 295 8.15 -10.83 -15.61
N THR A 296 6.93 -10.93 -15.11
CA THR A 296 6.60 -11.51 -13.81
C THR A 296 5.67 -12.70 -14.02
N VAL A 297 6.04 -13.83 -13.43
CA VAL A 297 5.28 -15.08 -13.45
C VAL A 297 4.71 -15.33 -12.07
N PHE A 298 3.39 -15.39 -11.98
CA PHE A 298 2.66 -15.79 -10.79
C PHE A 298 2.25 -17.26 -10.90
N LEU A 299 2.68 -18.06 -9.94
CA LEU A 299 2.28 -19.45 -9.76
C LEU A 299 1.41 -19.56 -8.51
N GLY A 300 0.37 -20.40 -8.54
CA GLY A 300 -0.54 -20.61 -7.42
C GLY A 300 -0.72 -22.10 -7.12
N TYR A 301 -0.75 -22.47 -5.84
CA TYR A 301 -0.93 -23.86 -5.39
C TYR A 301 -1.80 -23.94 -4.11
N ASP A 302 -2.78 -24.85 -4.09
CA ASP A 302 -3.52 -25.25 -2.87
C ASP A 302 -2.91 -26.54 -2.30
N TYR A 303 -2.10 -26.38 -1.27
CA TYR A 303 -1.42 -27.49 -0.61
C TYR A 303 -1.57 -27.49 0.90
N ARG A 304 -2.71 -27.98 1.35
CA ARG A 304 -3.01 -28.24 2.76
C ARG A 304 -2.73 -29.72 3.10
N TYR A 305 -2.45 -30.00 4.38
CA TYR A 305 -1.99 -31.29 4.98
C TYR A 305 -2.48 -32.59 4.31
N ARG A 306 -3.72 -32.64 3.82
CA ARG A 306 -4.32 -33.82 3.15
C ARG A 306 -3.67 -34.19 1.80
N LYS A 307 -2.86 -33.32 1.20
CA LYS A 307 -2.16 -33.55 -0.07
C LYS A 307 -0.67 -33.87 0.08
N SER A 308 -0.16 -34.09 1.30
CA SER A 308 1.27 -34.24 1.70
C SER A 308 2.11 -35.36 1.02
N ALA A 309 2.16 -35.39 -0.31
CA ALA A 309 3.01 -36.25 -1.12
C ALA A 309 4.21 -35.48 -1.70
N ASP A 310 5.41 -36.09 -1.63
CA ASP A 310 6.63 -35.57 -2.26
C ASP A 310 6.46 -35.31 -3.76
N SER A 311 5.58 -36.05 -4.43
CA SER A 311 5.25 -35.83 -5.86
C SER A 311 4.63 -34.47 -6.15
N TYR A 312 3.89 -33.88 -5.20
CA TYR A 312 3.34 -32.54 -5.37
C TYR A 312 4.44 -31.47 -5.27
N LEU A 313 5.38 -31.64 -4.33
CA LEU A 313 6.56 -30.79 -4.25
C LEU A 313 7.38 -30.85 -5.53
N GLU A 314 7.57 -32.04 -6.09
CA GLU A 314 8.26 -32.23 -7.37
C GLU A 314 7.57 -31.48 -8.52
N ASN A 315 6.23 -31.38 -8.50
CA ASN A 315 5.49 -30.59 -9.49
C ASN A 315 5.77 -29.09 -9.35
N ILE A 316 5.70 -28.54 -8.13
CA ILE A 316 6.01 -27.13 -7.85
C ILE A 316 7.45 -26.82 -8.31
N VAL A 317 8.42 -27.64 -7.89
CA VAL A 317 9.84 -27.49 -8.27
C VAL A 317 10.03 -27.55 -9.78
N ARG A 318 9.30 -28.43 -10.48
CA ARG A 318 9.35 -28.55 -11.94
C ARG A 318 8.81 -27.29 -12.62
N ASP A 319 7.70 -26.75 -12.15
CA ASP A 319 7.09 -25.54 -12.70
C ASP A 319 7.97 -24.31 -12.47
N VAL A 320 8.52 -24.14 -11.26
CA VAL A 320 9.47 -23.07 -10.98
C VAL A 320 10.66 -23.13 -11.93
N LYS A 321 11.28 -24.31 -12.11
CA LYS A 321 12.38 -24.49 -13.07
C LYS A 321 11.97 -24.25 -14.52
N LYS A 322 10.73 -24.57 -14.88
CA LYS A 322 10.19 -24.36 -16.23
C LYS A 322 10.05 -22.87 -16.54
N TYR A 323 9.55 -22.07 -15.59
CA TYR A 323 9.26 -20.65 -15.82
C TYR A 323 10.42 -19.72 -15.46
N LYS A 324 11.30 -20.10 -14.53
CA LYS A 324 12.38 -19.24 -14.07
C LYS A 324 13.45 -19.05 -15.14
N ARG A 325 13.79 -17.78 -15.38
CA ARG A 325 14.93 -17.31 -16.17
C ARG A 325 15.68 -16.25 -15.36
N LYS A 326 16.85 -15.84 -15.85
CA LYS A 326 17.66 -14.82 -15.18
C LYS A 326 16.93 -13.48 -15.10
N ASP A 327 16.25 -13.10 -16.18
CA ASP A 327 15.70 -11.77 -16.42
C ASP A 327 14.19 -11.63 -16.15
N ASN A 328 13.58 -12.62 -15.50
CA ASN A 328 12.17 -12.58 -15.07
C ASN A 328 12.03 -12.79 -13.57
N LEU A 329 10.88 -12.38 -13.04
CA LEU A 329 10.46 -12.57 -11.66
C LEU A 329 9.52 -13.77 -11.57
N VAL A 330 9.72 -14.66 -10.60
CA VAL A 330 8.81 -15.79 -10.31
C VAL A 330 8.33 -15.69 -8.87
N ILE A 331 7.04 -15.39 -8.70
CA ILE A 331 6.34 -15.31 -7.41
C ILE A 331 5.50 -16.57 -7.25
N VAL A 332 5.73 -17.32 -6.17
CA VAL A 332 4.97 -18.54 -5.87
C VAL A 332 4.01 -18.25 -4.72
N ASN A 333 2.72 -18.38 -4.99
CA ASN A 333 1.65 -18.20 -4.02
C ASN A 333 1.19 -19.57 -3.52
N MET A 334 1.20 -19.75 -2.21
CA MET A 334 0.95 -21.02 -1.54
C MET A 334 -0.21 -20.85 -0.56
N HIS A 335 -1.33 -21.50 -0.85
CA HIS A 335 -2.44 -21.62 0.08
C HIS A 335 -2.25 -22.91 0.90
N TRP A 336 -1.75 -22.78 2.13
CA TRP A 336 -1.11 -23.86 2.89
C TRP A 336 -1.10 -23.62 4.42
N GLY A 337 -0.54 -24.56 5.17
CA GLY A 337 -0.42 -24.43 6.62
C GLY A 337 -1.63 -24.97 7.37
N ILE A 338 -1.83 -24.45 8.58
CA ILE A 338 -2.89 -24.88 9.51
C ILE A 338 -3.53 -23.61 10.04
N GLU A 339 -4.85 -23.53 9.93
CA GLU A 339 -5.65 -22.40 10.42
C GLU A 339 -5.27 -22.04 11.86
N TYR A 340 -5.07 -20.74 12.09
CA TYR A 340 -4.77 -20.08 13.36
C TYR A 340 -3.44 -20.44 14.04
N MET A 341 -2.58 -21.22 13.40
CA MET A 341 -1.23 -21.48 13.91
C MET A 341 -0.30 -20.30 13.67
N GLU A 342 0.45 -19.87 14.69
CA GLU A 342 1.41 -18.75 14.59
C GLU A 342 2.71 -19.13 13.87
N THR A 343 3.07 -20.42 13.95
CA THR A 343 4.31 -20.95 13.38
C THR A 343 4.02 -21.76 12.12
N PRO A 344 4.88 -21.65 11.09
CA PRO A 344 4.75 -22.50 9.92
C PRO A 344 4.97 -23.96 10.28
N ALA A 345 4.16 -24.84 9.71
CA ALA A 345 4.36 -26.28 9.78
C ALA A 345 5.64 -26.69 9.00
N PHE A 346 6.26 -27.80 9.39
CA PHE A 346 7.50 -28.30 8.76
C PHE A 346 7.40 -28.46 7.23
N TYR A 347 6.22 -28.78 6.71
CA TYR A 347 6.06 -28.92 5.26
C TYR A 347 6.02 -27.56 4.54
N GLN A 348 5.53 -26.49 5.19
CA GLN A 348 5.56 -25.13 4.62
C GLN A 348 7.01 -24.70 4.42
N THR A 349 7.86 -24.88 5.44
CA THR A 349 9.29 -24.55 5.36
C THR A 349 10.00 -25.40 4.30
N LYS A 350 9.79 -26.73 4.31
CA LYS A 350 10.32 -27.64 3.28
C LYS A 350 9.94 -27.21 1.86
N PHE A 351 8.70 -26.81 1.63
CA PHE A 351 8.19 -26.45 0.31
C PHE A 351 8.71 -25.09 -0.13
N GLY A 352 8.69 -24.10 0.77
CA GLY A 352 9.23 -22.77 0.52
C GLY A 352 10.71 -22.81 0.16
N HIS A 353 11.53 -23.53 0.94
CA HIS A 353 12.96 -23.71 0.65
C HIS A 353 13.18 -24.38 -0.70
N ALA A 354 12.50 -25.48 -0.98
CA ALA A 354 12.66 -26.21 -2.24
C ALA A 354 12.21 -25.38 -3.47
N ALA A 355 11.18 -24.54 -3.34
CA ALA A 355 10.75 -23.64 -4.41
C ALA A 355 11.76 -22.50 -4.64
N LEU A 356 12.32 -21.91 -3.58
CA LEU A 356 13.39 -20.91 -3.69
C LEU A 356 14.68 -21.52 -4.29
N ASP A 357 15.06 -22.72 -3.86
CA ASP A 357 16.20 -23.47 -4.41
C ASP A 357 15.99 -23.85 -5.89
N ALA A 358 14.74 -24.06 -6.30
CA ALA A 358 14.38 -24.28 -7.70
C ALA A 358 14.46 -23.02 -8.56
N GLY A 359 14.52 -21.83 -7.94
CA GLY A 359 14.75 -20.55 -8.59
C GLY A 359 13.68 -19.48 -8.36
N ALA A 360 12.61 -19.76 -7.60
CA ALA A 360 11.59 -18.76 -7.26
C ALA A 360 12.23 -17.56 -6.55
N ASP A 361 11.67 -16.36 -6.71
CA ASP A 361 12.24 -15.13 -6.16
C ASP A 361 11.66 -14.75 -4.80
N ILE A 362 10.41 -15.13 -4.56
CA ILE A 362 9.73 -14.97 -3.28
C ILE A 362 8.58 -15.98 -3.18
N ILE A 363 8.28 -16.40 -1.96
CA ILE A 363 7.11 -17.22 -1.64
C ILE A 363 6.12 -16.38 -0.83
N ILE A 364 4.85 -16.42 -1.24
CA ILE A 364 3.74 -15.69 -0.62
C ILE A 364 2.73 -16.72 -0.10
N GLY A 365 2.45 -16.68 1.19
CA GLY A 365 1.60 -17.65 1.88
C GLY A 365 0.23 -17.11 2.24
N HIS A 366 -0.75 -18.02 2.23
CA HIS A 366 -2.18 -17.82 2.47
C HIS A 366 -2.73 -19.03 3.24
N HIS A 367 -3.96 -18.94 3.78
CA HIS A 367 -4.77 -19.97 4.50
C HIS A 367 -4.74 -19.96 6.03
N PRO A 368 -3.64 -19.65 6.75
CA PRO A 368 -3.68 -19.70 8.21
C PRO A 368 -4.66 -18.72 8.87
N HIS A 369 -5.27 -17.78 8.12
CA HIS A 369 -6.21 -16.77 8.62
C HIS A 369 -5.61 -15.92 9.76
N ARG A 370 -4.28 -15.79 9.79
CA ARG A 370 -3.52 -14.87 10.64
C ARG A 370 -2.12 -14.64 10.07
N LEU A 371 -1.45 -13.58 10.52
CA LEU A 371 -0.04 -13.39 10.25
C LEU A 371 0.79 -14.60 10.73
N GLN A 372 1.70 -15.07 9.88
CA GLN A 372 2.75 -16.02 10.25
C GLN A 372 4.12 -15.41 9.99
N SER A 373 5.15 -16.09 10.50
CA SER A 373 6.56 -15.74 10.32
C SER A 373 6.92 -15.28 8.90
N VAL A 374 7.88 -14.37 8.81
CA VAL A 374 8.62 -14.08 7.58
C VAL A 374 10.04 -14.59 7.75
N GLU A 375 10.51 -15.38 6.79
CA GLU A 375 11.85 -15.95 6.78
C GLU A 375 12.67 -15.38 5.64
N LYS A 376 13.95 -15.12 5.89
CA LYS A 376 14.94 -14.82 4.85
C LYS A 376 15.82 -16.04 4.59
N TYR A 377 15.52 -16.78 3.54
CA TYR A 377 16.22 -17.99 3.13
C TYR A 377 17.08 -17.74 1.89
N ASN A 378 18.40 -17.97 1.97
CA ASN A 378 19.35 -17.76 0.87
C ASN A 378 19.24 -16.37 0.20
N GLY A 379 18.96 -15.33 1.00
CA GLY A 379 18.81 -13.95 0.53
C GLY A 379 17.45 -13.62 -0.09
N LYS A 380 16.50 -14.57 -0.14
CA LYS A 380 15.12 -14.39 -0.61
C LYS A 380 14.13 -14.58 0.53
N TYR A 381 12.89 -14.13 0.35
CA TYR A 381 11.90 -14.13 1.42
C TYR A 381 10.84 -15.22 1.25
N ILE A 382 10.35 -15.72 2.38
CA ILE A 382 9.14 -16.52 2.50
C ILE A 382 8.23 -15.79 3.48
N ILE A 383 7.09 -15.32 3.00
CA ILE A 383 6.02 -14.80 3.85
C ILE A 383 5.06 -15.97 4.07
N TYR A 384 5.05 -16.57 5.26
CA TYR A 384 4.31 -17.83 5.47
C TYR A 384 2.79 -17.66 5.48
N SER A 385 2.32 -16.50 5.91
CA SER A 385 0.91 -16.08 5.85
C SER A 385 0.81 -14.58 6.10
N MET A 386 -0.05 -13.90 5.36
CA MET A 386 -0.36 -12.47 5.56
C MET A 386 -1.61 -12.25 6.42
N GLY A 387 -2.35 -13.31 6.75
CA GLY A 387 -3.62 -13.23 7.48
C GLY A 387 -4.81 -12.90 6.59
N ASP A 388 -5.95 -12.67 7.21
CA ASP A 388 -7.16 -12.24 6.53
C ASP A 388 -7.06 -10.76 6.19
N TYR A 389 -7.51 -10.36 5.00
CA TYR A 389 -7.51 -8.96 4.58
C TYR A 389 -8.95 -8.45 4.53
N ALA A 390 -9.67 -8.61 3.40
CA ALA A 390 -11.10 -8.38 3.33
C ALA A 390 -11.86 -9.73 3.39
N PHE A 391 -11.95 -10.33 4.58
CA PHE A 391 -12.47 -11.70 4.77
C PHE A 391 -13.65 -11.73 5.73
N GLY A 392 -14.88 -11.82 5.22
CA GLY A 392 -16.08 -11.91 6.06
C GLY A 392 -16.68 -13.30 6.21
N ALA A 393 -15.97 -14.35 5.78
CA ALA A 393 -16.46 -15.71 5.95
C ALA A 393 -16.22 -16.25 7.36
N ASP A 394 -15.24 -15.76 8.12
CA ASP A 394 -15.07 -16.09 9.55
C ASP A 394 -15.68 -14.99 10.45
N PRO A 395 -16.77 -15.27 11.18
CA PRO A 395 -17.34 -14.32 12.13
C PRO A 395 -16.56 -14.25 13.46
N THR A 396 -15.52 -15.08 13.66
CA THR A 396 -14.83 -15.16 14.94
C THR A 396 -13.71 -14.15 15.14
N LEU A 397 -13.29 -13.41 14.10
CA LEU A 397 -12.23 -12.38 14.08
C LEU A 397 -11.05 -12.73 15.00
N LYS A 398 -10.63 -14.00 15.00
CA LYS A 398 -9.66 -14.54 15.96
C LYS A 398 -8.27 -13.91 15.81
N SER A 399 -8.01 -13.28 14.68
CA SER A 399 -6.78 -12.55 14.40
C SER A 399 -7.05 -11.42 13.42
N ARG A 400 -7.36 -10.23 13.95
CA ARG A 400 -7.62 -9.03 13.13
C ARG A 400 -6.39 -8.45 12.44
N GLN A 401 -5.19 -8.87 12.86
CA GLN A 401 -3.94 -8.32 12.38
C GLN A 401 -3.54 -8.92 11.02
N THR A 402 -3.22 -8.04 10.09
CA THR A 402 -2.81 -8.34 8.72
C THR A 402 -1.83 -7.27 8.23
N ALA A 403 -1.36 -7.37 6.99
CA ALA A 403 -0.53 -6.33 6.39
C ALA A 403 -0.58 -6.35 4.86
N ILE A 404 -0.36 -5.18 4.26
CA ILE A 404 0.04 -5.08 2.84
C ILE A 404 1.55 -5.29 2.78
N PHE A 405 2.01 -6.25 2.00
CA PHE A 405 3.43 -6.45 1.72
C PHE A 405 3.78 -5.77 0.40
N ARG A 406 4.60 -4.73 0.47
CA ARG A 406 5.07 -3.97 -0.70
C ARG A 406 6.45 -4.46 -1.08
N LEU A 407 6.53 -5.09 -2.24
CA LEU A 407 7.70 -5.79 -2.73
C LEU A 407 8.29 -5.02 -3.91
N THR A 408 9.52 -4.54 -3.76
CA THR A 408 10.17 -3.76 -4.82
C THR A 408 11.25 -4.60 -5.50
N PHE A 409 11.27 -4.59 -6.84
CA PHE A 409 12.23 -5.34 -7.65
C PHE A 409 12.84 -4.47 -8.74
N ALA A 410 14.08 -4.79 -9.14
CA ALA A 410 14.78 -4.13 -10.23
C ALA A 410 15.52 -5.15 -11.10
N LYS A 411 15.89 -4.73 -12.32
CA LYS A 411 16.85 -5.47 -13.15
C LYS A 411 18.26 -4.94 -12.96
N GLU A 412 19.16 -5.78 -12.45
CA GLU A 412 20.58 -5.47 -12.26
C GLU A 412 21.45 -6.53 -12.93
N ALA A 413 22.38 -6.11 -13.80
CA ALA A 413 23.28 -7.01 -14.55
C ALA A 413 22.55 -8.18 -15.27
N GLY A 414 21.34 -7.91 -15.76
CA GLY A 414 20.48 -8.88 -16.45
C GLY A 414 19.78 -9.89 -15.54
N SER A 415 19.85 -9.72 -14.22
CA SER A 415 19.07 -10.47 -13.22
C SER A 415 17.97 -9.62 -12.61
N VAL A 416 16.83 -10.22 -12.25
CA VAL A 416 15.89 -9.58 -11.32
C VAL A 416 16.40 -9.73 -9.89
N VAL A 417 16.40 -8.64 -9.14
CA VAL A 417 16.79 -8.59 -7.73
C VAL A 417 15.71 -7.88 -6.91
N MET A 418 15.49 -8.34 -5.68
CA MET A 418 14.63 -7.64 -4.73
C MET A 418 15.38 -6.45 -4.14
N LYS A 419 14.74 -5.29 -4.13
CA LYS A 419 15.28 -4.02 -3.62
C LYS A 419 14.77 -3.69 -2.23
N GLY A 420 13.56 -4.10 -1.90
CA GLY A 420 12.96 -3.84 -0.59
C GLY A 420 11.73 -4.69 -0.33
N LEU A 421 11.49 -4.95 0.96
CA LEU A 421 10.25 -5.46 1.52
C LEU A 421 9.81 -4.43 2.56
N ARG A 422 8.68 -3.76 2.31
CA ARG A 422 8.02 -2.90 3.30
C ARG A 422 6.67 -3.47 3.64
N ILE A 423 6.23 -3.22 4.87
CA ILE A 423 4.89 -3.61 5.31
C ILE A 423 4.04 -2.37 5.59
N VAL A 424 2.74 -2.53 5.39
CA VAL A 424 1.72 -1.58 5.84
C VAL A 424 0.89 -2.30 6.89
N PRO A 425 1.14 -2.07 8.19
CA PRO A 425 0.37 -2.67 9.27
C PRO A 425 -1.12 -2.37 9.09
N THR A 426 -1.96 -3.41 9.15
CA THR A 426 -3.39 -3.29 8.79
C THR A 426 -4.24 -4.13 9.74
N LEU A 427 -5.44 -3.64 10.06
CA LEU A 427 -6.51 -4.43 10.66
C LEU A 427 -7.48 -4.90 9.58
N GLU A 428 -8.07 -6.09 9.72
CA GLU A 428 -8.98 -6.67 8.72
C GLU A 428 -10.32 -5.90 8.55
N ASN A 429 -10.69 -5.08 9.54
CA ASN A 429 -11.91 -4.27 9.56
C ASN A 429 -11.66 -2.87 10.14
N SER A 430 -12.55 -1.93 9.85
CA SER A 430 -12.38 -0.51 10.19
C SER A 430 -13.40 0.08 11.16
N ASP A 431 -14.20 -0.75 11.83
CA ASP A 431 -15.31 -0.31 12.68
C ASP A 431 -15.22 -0.80 14.13
N ASP A 432 -14.03 -1.25 14.53
CA ASP A 432 -13.71 -1.81 15.86
C ASP A 432 -14.52 -3.02 16.29
N SER A 433 -15.37 -3.55 15.40
CA SER A 433 -16.15 -4.74 15.67
C SER A 433 -15.23 -5.93 15.91
N GLU A 434 -15.50 -6.69 16.97
CA GLU A 434 -14.81 -7.94 17.31
C GLU A 434 -15.61 -9.18 16.86
N THR A 435 -16.77 -8.98 16.23
CA THR A 435 -17.68 -10.08 15.85
C THR A 435 -18.26 -9.98 14.44
N GLU A 436 -18.07 -8.85 13.77
CA GLU A 436 -18.60 -8.60 12.42
C GLU A 436 -17.52 -7.93 11.58
N ASN A 437 -17.26 -8.43 10.37
CA ASN A 437 -16.34 -7.79 9.44
C ASN A 437 -17.12 -6.82 8.54
N ASN A 438 -16.73 -5.54 8.52
CA ASN A 438 -17.31 -4.54 7.62
C ASN A 438 -16.71 -4.58 6.20
N TYR A 439 -15.78 -5.50 5.93
CA TYR A 439 -15.04 -5.69 4.70
C TYR A 439 -14.22 -4.46 4.29
N GLN A 440 -13.75 -3.68 5.26
CA GLN A 440 -12.89 -2.52 5.02
C GLN A 440 -11.60 -2.67 5.81
N PRO A 441 -10.55 -3.29 5.24
CA PRO A 441 -9.23 -3.31 5.85
C PRO A 441 -8.80 -1.89 6.21
N LEU A 442 -8.15 -1.73 7.36
CA LEU A 442 -7.75 -0.46 7.92
C LEU A 442 -6.23 -0.43 8.12
N PRO A 443 -5.45 0.07 7.15
CA PRO A 443 -4.05 0.39 7.37
C PRO A 443 -3.89 1.38 8.53
N VAL A 444 -3.19 0.98 9.58
CA VAL A 444 -3.09 1.71 10.86
C VAL A 444 -1.73 2.41 11.01
N PHE A 445 -1.65 3.30 12.01
CA PHE A 445 -0.45 4.03 12.41
C PHE A 445 -0.39 4.15 13.94
N GLY A 446 0.71 4.66 14.49
CA GLY A 446 0.93 4.80 15.92
C GLY A 446 1.06 3.45 16.63
N GLU A 447 0.50 3.35 17.83
CA GLU A 447 0.61 2.16 18.68
C GLU A 447 0.02 0.91 18.02
N GLU A 448 -1.10 1.01 17.31
CA GLU A 448 -1.70 -0.15 16.63
C GLU A 448 -0.79 -0.71 15.52
N ALA A 449 -0.15 0.17 14.75
CA ALA A 449 0.85 -0.25 13.76
C ALA A 449 2.05 -0.90 14.44
N LYS A 450 2.51 -0.32 15.55
CA LYS A 450 3.61 -0.87 16.35
C LYS A 450 3.30 -2.27 16.86
N GLU A 451 2.09 -2.49 17.40
CA GLU A 451 1.66 -3.79 17.92
C GLU A 451 1.67 -4.88 16.84
N ILE A 452 1.22 -4.56 15.63
CA ILE A 452 1.25 -5.50 14.49
C ILE A 452 2.70 -5.81 14.07
N VAL A 453 3.57 -4.79 14.01
CA VAL A 453 4.99 -4.96 13.64
C VAL A 453 5.73 -5.77 14.70
N ASP A 454 5.50 -5.49 15.98
CA ASP A 454 6.07 -6.21 17.11
C ASP A 454 5.62 -7.68 17.10
N GLU A 455 4.34 -7.94 16.82
CA GLU A 455 3.82 -9.30 16.70
C GLU A 455 4.45 -10.03 15.52
N LEU A 456 4.52 -9.41 14.34
CA LEU A 456 5.16 -10.02 13.16
C LEU A 456 6.65 -10.32 13.41
N THR A 457 7.34 -9.43 14.13
CA THR A 457 8.73 -9.63 14.58
C THR A 457 8.84 -10.79 15.56
N ARG A 458 7.96 -10.85 16.57
CA ARG A 458 7.92 -11.93 17.56
C ARG A 458 7.70 -13.28 16.89
N ILE A 459 6.69 -13.41 16.02
CA ILE A 459 6.40 -14.68 15.35
C ILE A 459 7.43 -15.04 14.27
N SER A 460 8.19 -14.07 13.75
CA SER A 460 9.28 -14.35 12.80
C SER A 460 10.53 -14.84 13.53
N THR A 461 10.91 -14.22 14.65
CA THR A 461 12.16 -14.52 15.37
C THR A 461 12.20 -15.87 16.09
N ILE A 462 11.06 -16.58 16.18
CA ILE A 462 11.01 -17.96 16.73
C ILE A 462 11.47 -19.04 15.74
N ILE A 463 11.59 -18.73 14.44
CA ILE A 463 12.09 -19.67 13.43
C ILE A 463 13.52 -19.33 12.97
N PRO A 464 14.30 -20.31 12.49
CA PRO A 464 15.60 -20.05 11.90
C PRO A 464 15.51 -19.07 10.72
N ASN A 465 16.43 -18.12 10.66
CA ASN A 465 16.47 -17.05 9.64
C ASN A 465 15.19 -16.19 9.57
N GLY A 466 14.41 -16.16 10.65
CA GLY A 466 13.30 -15.23 10.79
C GLY A 466 13.76 -13.78 10.66
N VAL A 467 12.94 -12.96 10.02
CA VAL A 467 13.14 -11.51 9.95
C VAL A 467 12.90 -10.90 11.32
N ASP A 468 13.81 -10.05 11.77
CA ASP A 468 13.79 -9.39 13.08
C ASP A 468 13.56 -7.87 13.00
N GLU A 469 13.49 -7.32 11.80
CA GLU A 469 13.20 -5.90 11.54
C GLU A 469 12.33 -5.77 10.28
N PHE A 470 11.27 -4.98 10.38
CA PHE A 470 10.37 -4.66 9.28
C PHE A 470 10.33 -3.16 9.03
N ASP A 471 10.50 -2.77 7.78
CA ASP A 471 10.38 -1.39 7.35
C ASP A 471 8.91 -1.03 7.09
N TYR A 472 8.45 0.07 7.69
CA TYR A 472 7.09 0.59 7.55
C TYR A 472 7.07 2.11 7.78
N PHE A 473 6.21 2.80 7.05
CA PHE A 473 6.05 4.25 7.17
C PHE A 473 5.03 4.60 8.25
N ASP A 474 5.47 5.36 9.24
CA ASP A 474 4.61 5.94 10.27
C ASP A 474 5.12 7.32 10.63
N PRO A 475 4.42 8.41 10.27
CA PRO A 475 4.90 9.74 10.56
C PRO A 475 4.65 10.18 12.00
N PHE A 476 3.90 9.42 12.81
CA PHE A 476 3.43 9.80 14.14
C PHE A 476 4.11 9.04 15.27
N LEU A 477 4.68 7.87 15.00
CA LEU A 477 5.40 7.08 16.01
C LEU A 477 6.82 7.64 16.24
N GLU A 478 7.20 7.90 17.49
CA GLU A 478 8.59 8.23 17.83
C GLU A 478 9.45 6.95 17.78
N LYS A 479 10.60 6.98 17.11
CA LYS A 479 11.55 5.85 17.20
C LYS A 479 12.08 5.80 18.63
N ALA A 480 12.06 4.63 19.26
CA ALA A 480 12.74 4.44 20.54
C ALA A 480 14.22 4.84 20.38
N GLU A 481 14.69 5.79 21.19
CA GLU A 481 16.07 6.28 21.20
C GLU A 481 17.10 5.21 21.60
#